data_AF-A0A6L5F1G6-F1
#
_entry.id   AF-A0A6L5F1G6-F1
#
_cell.length_a   1.000
_cell.length_b   1.000
_cell.length_c   1.000
_cell.angle_alpha   90.00
_cell.angle_beta   90.00
_cell.angle_gamma   90.00
#
_symmetry.space_group_name_H-M   'P 1'
#
loop_
_entity.id
_entity.type
_entity.pdbx_description
1 polymer ?
#
loop_
_entity_poly.entity_id
_entity_poly.type
_entity_poly.pdbx_seq_one_letter_code
_entity_poly.pdbx_strand_id
1 'polypeptide(L)'
;MNTDPPAVFRTEVLCQRVDALDSAVDLNAWQTSKDPAGTLDGLRDRVAVCVDVAPDGAHVSLVAAAETDGHIRLEVVEAWDSTDAARRELPELLERIKPRAAAWYPSGPAAALGPLLRSLGAIELTGQKVTEACQGLADLVATGRIVHPGDPLLDQHIGGASKYYVGDGWRFARRGAG
;
A
#
# COMPACT_ATOMS: atom_id res chain seq x y z
N MET A 1 -13.62 -11.31 -37.48
CA MET A 1 -13.40 -9.86 -37.32
C MET A 1 -13.01 -9.68 -35.86
N ASN A 2 -11.71 -9.56 -35.59
CA ASN A 2 -11.19 -9.52 -34.22
C ASN A 2 -11.09 -8.04 -33.84
N THR A 3 -12.00 -7.57 -33.00
CA THR A 3 -11.99 -6.18 -32.54
C THR A 3 -10.94 -6.02 -31.46
N ASP A 4 -10.09 -5.02 -31.58
CA ASP A 4 -9.08 -4.73 -30.56
C ASP A 4 -9.75 -4.40 -29.22
N PRO A 5 -9.10 -4.76 -28.10
CA PRO A 5 -9.59 -4.40 -26.77
C PRO A 5 -9.86 -2.89 -26.68
N PRO A 6 -10.94 -2.45 -26.03
CA PRO A 6 -11.34 -1.03 -26.02
C PRO A 6 -10.25 -0.06 -25.56
N ALA A 7 -9.32 -0.50 -24.70
CA ALA A 7 -8.18 0.30 -24.27
C ALA A 7 -7.17 0.55 -25.41
N VAL A 8 -6.85 -0.49 -26.21
CA VAL A 8 -5.91 -0.42 -27.34
C VAL A 8 -6.46 0.51 -28.43
N PHE A 9 -7.73 0.35 -28.78
CA PHE A 9 -8.38 1.21 -29.76
C PHE A 9 -8.43 2.68 -29.32
N ARG A 10 -8.68 2.93 -28.03
CA ARG A 10 -8.68 4.30 -27.47
C ARG A 10 -7.29 4.95 -27.48
N THR A 11 -6.23 4.19 -27.21
CA THR A 11 -4.86 4.73 -27.25
C THR A 11 -4.34 4.92 -28.68
N GLU A 12 -4.57 3.97 -29.58
CA GLU A 12 -3.94 3.96 -30.91
C GLU A 12 -4.74 4.70 -31.99
N VAL A 13 -6.07 4.76 -31.87
CA VAL A 13 -6.94 5.37 -32.89
C VAL A 13 -7.52 6.70 -32.44
N LEU A 14 -7.83 6.86 -31.15
CA LEU A 14 -8.49 8.07 -30.62
C LEU A 14 -7.53 9.04 -29.92
N CYS A 15 -6.24 8.69 -29.78
CA CYS A 15 -5.25 9.46 -29.02
C CYS A 15 -5.74 9.85 -27.60
N GLN A 16 -6.61 9.03 -27.02
CA GLN A 16 -7.11 9.22 -25.66
C GLN A 16 -6.12 8.57 -24.69
N ARG A 17 -5.69 9.33 -23.69
CA ARG A 17 -4.92 8.78 -22.58
C ARG A 17 -5.86 7.93 -21.74
N VAL A 18 -5.79 6.61 -21.93
CA VAL A 18 -6.55 5.65 -21.13
C VAL A 18 -5.82 5.50 -19.81
N ASP A 19 -6.48 5.86 -18.71
CA ASP A 19 -5.99 5.46 -17.39
C ASP A 19 -6.14 3.93 -17.27
N ALA A 20 -5.00 3.28 -17.04
CA ALA A 20 -4.80 1.86 -16.71
C ALA A 20 -4.89 0.83 -17.86
N LEU A 21 -3.78 0.65 -18.58
CA LEU A 21 -3.44 -0.65 -19.18
C LEU A 21 -2.67 -1.58 -18.23
N ASP A 22 -2.14 -1.06 -17.10
CA ASP A 22 -1.23 -1.84 -16.24
C ASP A 22 -1.30 -1.46 -14.74
N SER A 23 -2.51 -1.23 -14.22
CA SER A 23 -2.71 -1.01 -12.78
C SER A 23 -2.51 -2.31 -12.01
N ALA A 24 -1.81 -2.24 -10.88
CA ALA A 24 -1.66 -3.41 -10.01
C ALA A 24 -2.94 -3.79 -9.26
N VAL A 25 -3.80 -2.80 -9.02
CA VAL A 25 -5.04 -2.90 -8.24
C VAL A 25 -6.22 -2.47 -9.10
N ASP A 26 -7.39 -3.09 -8.89
CA ASP A 26 -8.66 -2.62 -9.48
C ASP A 26 -9.05 -1.28 -8.85
N LEU A 27 -8.81 -0.20 -9.60
CA LEU A 27 -9.07 1.16 -9.13
C LEU A 27 -10.56 1.44 -8.97
N ASN A 28 -11.43 0.78 -9.74
CA ASN A 28 -12.87 0.99 -9.58
C ASN A 28 -13.36 0.35 -8.29
N ALA A 29 -12.93 -0.90 -8.02
CA ALA A 29 -13.24 -1.58 -6.76
C ALA A 29 -12.71 -0.78 -5.56
N TRP A 30 -11.47 -0.26 -5.64
CA TRP A 30 -10.91 0.63 -4.63
C TRP A 30 -11.79 1.86 -4.39
N GLN A 31 -12.20 2.57 -5.44
CA GLN A 31 -13.03 3.78 -5.27
C GLN A 31 -14.41 3.48 -4.65
N THR A 32 -14.97 2.29 -4.89
CA THR A 32 -16.23 1.86 -4.26
C THR A 32 -16.07 1.41 -2.80
N SER A 33 -14.84 1.15 -2.33
CA SER A 33 -14.50 0.74 -0.97
C SER A 33 -14.39 1.90 0.04
N LYS A 34 -14.78 3.12 -0.35
CA LYS A 34 -14.72 4.29 0.52
C LYS A 34 -15.76 4.22 1.64
N ASP A 35 -15.27 4.29 2.87
CA ASP A 35 -16.05 4.41 4.10
C ASP A 35 -15.41 5.48 5.00
N PRO A 36 -15.82 6.76 4.86
CA PRO A 36 -15.29 7.86 5.66
C PRO A 36 -15.81 7.87 7.11
N ALA A 37 -16.83 7.06 7.43
CA ALA A 37 -17.45 7.05 8.77
C ALA A 37 -16.80 6.04 9.72
N GLY A 38 -16.20 4.97 9.19
CA GLY A 38 -15.46 4.01 10.00
C GLY A 38 -14.22 4.61 10.66
N THR A 39 -13.68 3.91 11.66
CA THR A 39 -12.43 4.24 12.36
C THR A 39 -11.74 2.97 12.82
N LEU A 40 -10.41 3.00 12.97
CA LEU A 40 -9.65 1.97 13.68
C LEU A 40 -9.66 2.13 15.21
N ASP A 41 -10.36 3.15 15.73
CA ASP A 41 -10.50 3.35 17.17
C ASP A 41 -11.15 2.14 17.85
N GLY A 42 -10.56 1.72 18.98
CA GLY A 42 -11.02 0.55 19.72
C GLY A 42 -10.51 -0.80 19.20
N LEU A 43 -9.81 -0.84 18.06
CA LEU A 43 -9.23 -2.07 17.49
C LEU A 43 -7.72 -2.22 17.76
N ARG A 44 -7.15 -1.41 18.66
CA ARG A 44 -5.69 -1.27 18.85
C ARG A 44 -4.95 -2.60 19.05
N ASP A 45 -5.54 -3.55 19.74
CA ASP A 45 -4.98 -4.88 20.01
C ASP A 45 -4.95 -5.83 18.78
N ARG A 46 -5.61 -5.43 17.69
CA ARG A 46 -5.71 -6.16 16.42
C ARG A 46 -5.07 -5.42 15.24
N VAL A 47 -4.60 -4.18 15.44
CA VAL A 47 -3.97 -3.39 14.37
C VAL A 47 -2.60 -3.95 14.02
N ALA A 48 -2.36 -4.18 12.74
CA ALA A 48 -1.02 -4.27 12.16
C ALA A 48 -0.66 -2.94 11.49
N VAL A 49 0.60 -2.55 11.55
CA VAL A 49 1.11 -1.36 10.85
C VAL A 49 2.25 -1.71 9.91
N CYS A 50 2.37 -0.96 8.82
CA CYS A 50 3.47 -1.09 7.87
C CYS A 50 4.10 0.27 7.60
N VAL A 51 5.44 0.31 7.61
CA VAL A 51 6.22 1.50 7.22
C VAL A 51 6.72 1.31 5.79
N ASP A 52 6.49 2.30 4.94
CA ASP A 52 7.07 2.40 3.61
C ASP A 52 7.78 3.75 3.41
N VAL A 53 8.81 3.74 2.58
CA VAL A 53 9.62 4.93 2.26
C VAL A 53 9.70 5.07 0.75
N ALA A 54 9.40 6.26 0.25
CA ALA A 54 9.60 6.62 -1.14
C ALA A 54 11.08 6.48 -1.53
N PRO A 55 11.43 6.15 -2.78
CA PRO A 55 12.83 5.91 -3.19
C PRO A 55 13.77 7.10 -3.06
N ASP A 56 13.24 8.32 -3.14
CA ASP A 56 13.98 9.56 -2.94
C ASP A 56 14.17 9.85 -1.45
N GLY A 57 13.55 9.07 -0.56
CA GLY A 57 13.56 9.25 0.89
C GLY A 57 12.79 10.48 1.36
N ALA A 58 12.08 11.17 0.47
CA ALA A 58 11.38 12.43 0.74
C ALA A 58 9.98 12.21 1.31
N HIS A 59 9.47 10.98 1.27
CA HIS A 59 8.20 10.64 1.89
C HIS A 59 8.31 9.31 2.62
N VAL A 60 7.78 9.30 3.85
CA VAL A 60 7.63 8.09 4.66
C VAL A 60 6.16 8.00 5.07
N SER A 61 5.58 6.82 5.00
CA SER A 61 4.20 6.60 5.43
C SER A 61 4.13 5.44 6.42
N LEU A 62 3.29 5.60 7.44
CA LEU A 62 2.87 4.56 8.35
C LEU A 62 1.38 4.30 8.12
N VAL A 63 1.05 3.10 7.64
CA VAL A 63 -0.33 2.70 7.38
C VAL A 63 -0.73 1.61 8.36
N ALA A 64 -1.91 1.76 8.96
CA ALA A 64 -2.53 0.76 9.83
C ALA A 64 -3.58 -0.05 9.07
N ALA A 65 -3.69 -1.32 9.45
CA ALA A 65 -4.69 -2.25 8.96
C ALA A 65 -5.28 -3.05 10.12
N ALA A 66 -6.60 -3.20 10.16
CA ALA A 66 -7.27 -4.15 11.06
C ALA A 66 -8.54 -4.71 10.42
N GLU A 67 -8.95 -5.90 10.87
CA GLU A 67 -10.22 -6.48 10.47
C GLU A 67 -11.38 -5.87 11.28
N THR A 68 -12.42 -5.43 10.57
CA THR A 68 -13.67 -4.87 11.11
C THR A 68 -14.86 -5.45 10.34
N ASP A 69 -15.81 -6.07 11.05
CA ASP A 69 -17.06 -6.59 10.47
C ASP A 69 -16.90 -7.33 9.13
N GLY A 70 -15.91 -8.23 9.05
CA GLY A 70 -15.61 -9.03 7.86
C GLY A 70 -14.82 -8.33 6.75
N HIS A 71 -14.54 -7.04 6.90
CA HIS A 71 -13.68 -6.25 6.01
C HIS A 71 -12.33 -5.96 6.67
N ILE A 72 -11.35 -5.56 5.88
CA ILE A 72 -10.08 -5.04 6.36
C ILE A 72 -10.08 -3.54 6.15
N ARG A 73 -10.00 -2.79 7.24
CA ARG A 73 -9.92 -1.34 7.20
C ARG A 73 -8.47 -0.88 7.15
N LEU A 74 -8.18 0.05 6.23
CA LEU A 74 -6.87 0.66 6.05
C LEU A 74 -6.94 2.16 6.37
N GLU A 75 -5.97 2.66 7.13
CA GLU A 75 -5.85 4.10 7.46
C GLU A 75 -4.39 4.54 7.46
N VAL A 76 -4.14 5.76 6.99
CA VAL A 76 -2.85 6.44 7.21
C VAL A 76 -2.81 6.88 8.66
N VAL A 77 -1.81 6.39 9.39
CA VAL A 77 -1.58 6.80 10.78
C VAL A 77 -0.77 8.09 10.81
N GLU A 78 0.28 8.15 10.00
CA GLU A 78 1.17 9.31 9.92
C GLU A 78 1.93 9.29 8.59
N ALA A 79 2.28 10.48 8.10
CA ALA A 79 3.12 10.67 6.93
C ALA A 79 4.17 11.76 7.18
N TRP A 80 5.43 11.45 6.88
CA TRP A 80 6.55 12.37 7.06
C TRP A 80 7.16 12.79 5.73
N ASP A 81 7.76 13.97 5.71
CA ASP A 81 8.47 14.57 4.57
C ASP A 81 9.96 14.17 4.50
N SER A 82 10.40 13.30 5.42
CA SER A 82 11.79 12.85 5.48
C SER A 82 11.94 11.62 6.37
N THR A 83 12.95 10.81 6.06
CA THR A 83 13.36 9.70 6.95
C THR A 83 13.88 10.18 8.30
N ASP A 84 14.39 11.41 8.41
CA ASP A 84 14.85 11.99 9.68
C ASP A 84 13.68 12.31 10.61
N ALA A 85 12.62 12.96 10.11
CA ALA A 85 11.40 13.21 10.86
C ALA A 85 10.76 11.89 11.34
N ALA A 86 10.59 10.92 10.42
CA ALA A 86 10.07 9.61 10.76
C ALA A 86 10.91 8.90 11.84
N ARG A 87 12.25 9.00 11.78
CA ARG A 87 13.14 8.38 12.77
C ARG A 87 12.91 8.90 14.19
N ARG A 88 12.57 10.18 14.35
CA ARG A 88 12.32 10.80 15.65
C ARG A 88 10.98 10.41 16.25
N GLU A 89 9.94 10.37 15.42
CA GLU A 89 8.55 10.29 15.89
C GLU A 89 7.98 8.87 15.88
N LEU A 90 8.45 8.02 14.96
CA LEU A 90 7.97 6.64 14.83
C LEU A 90 8.03 5.83 16.14
N PRO A 91 9.09 5.89 16.97
CA PRO A 91 9.16 5.10 18.20
C PRO A 91 8.03 5.43 19.18
N GLU A 92 7.81 6.71 19.46
CA GLU A 92 6.75 7.18 20.34
C GLU A 92 5.36 6.82 19.78
N LEU A 93 5.20 6.95 18.45
CA LEU A 93 3.97 6.60 17.78
C LEU A 93 3.64 5.11 17.91
N LEU A 94 4.62 4.22 17.71
CA LEU A 94 4.42 2.78 17.89
C LEU A 94 4.17 2.41 19.36
N GLU A 95 4.83 3.08 20.31
CA GLU A 95 4.58 2.88 21.75
C GLU A 95 3.16 3.30 22.16
N ARG A 96 2.63 4.36 21.54
CA ARG A 96 1.26 4.83 21.75
C ARG A 96 0.20 3.92 21.10
N ILE A 97 0.49 3.40 19.92
CA ILE A 97 -0.45 2.54 19.17
C ILE A 97 -0.47 1.12 19.75
N LYS A 98 0.70 0.61 20.14
CA LYS A 98 0.94 -0.79 20.56
C LYS A 98 0.36 -1.79 19.55
N PRO A 99 0.76 -1.70 18.26
CA PRO A 99 0.21 -2.57 17.24
C PRO A 99 0.57 -4.03 17.55
N ARG A 100 -0.30 -4.95 17.15
CA ARG A 100 -0.05 -6.40 17.25
C ARG A 100 1.15 -6.82 16.40
N ALA A 101 1.38 -6.13 15.30
CA ALA A 101 2.54 -6.31 14.44
C ALA A 101 2.92 -4.98 13.77
N ALA A 102 4.21 -4.71 13.68
CA ALA A 102 4.78 -3.69 12.80
C ALA A 102 5.60 -4.40 11.73
N ALA A 103 5.49 -3.98 10.47
CA ALA A 103 6.18 -4.59 9.35
C ALA A 103 6.84 -3.55 8.43
N TRP A 104 7.84 -3.98 7.67
CA TRP A 104 8.55 -3.13 6.71
C TRP A 104 9.30 -3.96 5.66
N TYR A 105 9.69 -3.31 4.55
CA TYR A 105 10.36 -3.95 3.42
C TYR A 105 11.87 -3.63 3.38
N PRO A 106 12.76 -4.53 3.87
CA PRO A 106 14.19 -4.25 3.98
C PRO A 106 14.93 -4.20 2.65
N SER A 107 14.36 -4.73 1.57
CA SER A 107 14.93 -4.67 0.22
C SER A 107 14.62 -3.36 -0.50
N GLY A 108 13.81 -2.49 0.10
CA GLY A 108 13.40 -1.20 -0.46
C GLY A 108 14.03 0.00 0.26
N PRO A 109 13.58 1.22 -0.07
CA PRO A 109 14.10 2.46 0.52
C PRO A 109 13.93 2.53 2.04
N ALA A 110 12.97 1.78 2.60
CA ALA A 110 12.78 1.65 4.04
C ALA A 110 14.02 1.09 4.77
N ALA A 111 14.98 0.49 4.07
CA ALA A 111 16.31 0.15 4.58
C ALA A 111 17.01 1.32 5.29
N ALA A 112 16.76 2.57 4.88
CA ALA A 112 17.28 3.75 5.57
C ALA A 112 16.88 3.82 7.06
N LEU A 113 15.70 3.31 7.41
CA LEU A 113 15.20 3.22 8.78
C LEU A 113 15.50 1.86 9.44
N GLY A 114 16.18 0.96 8.75
CA GLY A 114 16.35 -0.45 9.15
C GLY A 114 16.90 -0.67 10.56
N PRO A 115 17.99 0.00 10.99
CA PRO A 115 18.48 -0.15 12.37
C PRO A 115 17.43 0.20 13.43
N LEU A 116 16.65 1.27 13.18
CA LEU A 116 15.57 1.68 14.08
C LEU A 116 14.46 0.63 14.10
N LEU A 117 13.95 0.26 12.92
CA LEU A 117 12.84 -0.69 12.79
C LEU A 117 13.17 -2.04 13.43
N ARG A 118 14.41 -2.52 13.29
CA ARG A 118 14.90 -3.72 13.98
C ARG A 118 14.94 -3.57 15.50
N SER A 119 15.40 -2.43 16.01
CA SER A 119 15.39 -2.18 17.47
C SER A 119 13.97 -2.12 18.04
N LEU A 120 12.98 -1.75 17.22
CA LEU A 120 11.56 -1.73 17.58
C LEU A 120 10.88 -3.10 17.40
N GLY A 121 11.63 -4.13 16.98
CA GLY A 121 11.09 -5.47 16.74
C GLY A 121 10.16 -5.58 15.53
N ALA A 122 10.23 -4.64 14.58
CA ALA A 122 9.40 -4.67 13.39
C ALA A 122 9.81 -5.83 12.45
N ILE A 123 8.80 -6.53 11.93
CA ILE A 123 8.93 -7.71 11.09
C ILE A 123 9.43 -7.31 9.70
N GLU A 124 10.52 -7.95 9.28
CA GLU A 124 11.05 -7.82 7.92
C GLU A 124 10.24 -8.67 6.93
N LEU A 125 9.65 -8.02 5.92
CA LEU A 125 8.96 -8.68 4.82
C LEU A 125 9.93 -8.91 3.65
N THR A 126 10.32 -10.17 3.44
CA THR A 126 11.31 -10.56 2.43
C THR A 126 10.81 -11.67 1.52
N GLY A 127 11.38 -11.76 0.32
CA GLY A 127 11.13 -12.85 -0.63
C GLY A 127 9.64 -13.05 -0.92
N GLN A 128 9.17 -14.28 -0.75
CA GLN A 128 7.77 -14.68 -1.03
C GLN A 128 6.75 -13.88 -0.22
N LYS A 129 7.06 -13.44 1.01
CA LYS A 129 6.14 -12.64 1.83
C LYS A 129 5.77 -11.32 1.16
N VAL A 130 6.69 -10.73 0.39
CA VAL A 130 6.42 -9.49 -0.36
C VAL A 130 5.42 -9.77 -1.48
N THR A 131 5.64 -10.85 -2.22
CA THR A 131 4.73 -11.31 -3.28
C THR A 131 3.34 -11.63 -2.73
N GLU A 132 3.25 -12.36 -1.62
CA GLU A 132 2.01 -12.68 -0.91
C GLU A 132 1.27 -11.42 -0.45
N ALA A 133 1.96 -10.48 0.19
CA ALA A 133 1.37 -9.22 0.63
C ALA A 133 0.84 -8.39 -0.54
N CYS A 134 1.59 -8.30 -1.64
CA CYS A 134 1.19 -7.51 -2.81
C CYS A 134 -0.05 -8.10 -3.50
N GLN A 135 -0.02 -9.41 -3.76
CA GLN A 135 -1.13 -10.08 -4.43
C GLN A 135 -2.36 -10.18 -3.53
N GLY A 136 -2.16 -10.45 -2.24
CA GLY A 136 -3.23 -10.49 -1.26
C GLY A 136 -3.95 -9.14 -1.16
N LEU A 137 -3.23 -8.02 -1.15
CA LEU A 137 -3.89 -6.70 -1.18
C LEU A 137 -4.73 -6.51 -2.45
N ALA A 138 -4.19 -6.84 -3.62
CA ALA A 138 -4.94 -6.68 -4.87
C ALA A 138 -6.19 -7.57 -4.93
N ASP A 139 -6.11 -8.80 -4.43
CA ASP A 139 -7.25 -9.72 -4.33
C ASP A 139 -8.31 -9.19 -3.35
N LEU A 140 -7.90 -8.70 -2.17
CA LEU A 140 -8.82 -8.12 -1.18
C LEU A 140 -9.54 -6.88 -1.72
N VAL A 141 -8.86 -6.05 -2.53
CA VAL A 141 -9.51 -4.92 -3.20
C VAL A 141 -10.49 -5.41 -4.27
N ALA A 142 -10.06 -6.31 -5.15
CA ALA A 142 -10.90 -6.82 -6.23
C ALA A 142 -12.17 -7.53 -5.71
N THR A 143 -12.09 -8.16 -4.55
CA THR A 143 -13.21 -8.85 -3.89
C THR A 143 -14.05 -7.95 -2.97
N GLY A 144 -13.75 -6.65 -2.90
CA GLY A 144 -14.49 -5.69 -2.07
C GLY A 144 -14.32 -5.91 -0.56
N ARG A 145 -13.23 -6.57 -0.14
CA ARG A 145 -12.93 -6.87 1.27
C ARG A 145 -12.17 -5.74 1.97
N ILE A 146 -11.73 -4.72 1.24
CA ILE A 146 -11.09 -3.53 1.80
C ILE A 146 -12.12 -2.43 2.03
N VAL A 147 -11.96 -1.70 3.14
CA VAL A 147 -12.60 -0.40 3.37
C VAL A 147 -11.55 0.64 3.78
N HIS A 148 -11.72 1.89 3.38
CA HIS A 148 -10.77 2.96 3.69
C HIS A 148 -11.46 4.33 3.74
N PRO A 149 -10.93 5.35 4.42
CA PRO A 149 -11.60 6.64 4.60
C PRO A 149 -11.70 7.50 3.33
N GLY A 150 -11.14 7.04 2.20
CA GLY A 150 -10.98 7.88 1.00
C GLY A 150 -9.83 8.89 1.10
N ASP A 151 -8.78 8.55 1.86
CA ASP A 151 -7.59 9.39 2.03
C ASP A 151 -6.86 9.61 0.67
N PRO A 152 -6.59 10.88 0.27
CA PRO A 152 -5.91 11.19 -0.99
C PRO A 152 -4.52 10.55 -1.14
N LEU A 153 -3.77 10.37 -0.04
CA LEU A 153 -2.45 9.74 -0.06
C LEU A 153 -2.57 8.25 -0.40
N LEU A 154 -3.56 7.54 0.18
CA LEU A 154 -3.82 6.15 -0.18
C LEU A 154 -4.28 6.03 -1.63
N ASP A 155 -5.18 6.91 -2.07
CA ASP A 155 -5.63 6.96 -3.47
C ASP A 155 -4.45 7.17 -4.43
N GLN A 156 -3.48 8.03 -4.07
CA GLN A 156 -2.25 8.24 -4.84
C GLN A 156 -1.35 7.00 -4.84
N HIS A 157 -1.14 6.35 -3.69
CA HIS A 157 -0.31 5.14 -3.59
C HIS A 157 -0.88 3.98 -4.42
N ILE A 158 -2.18 3.73 -4.32
CA ILE A 158 -2.87 2.68 -5.08
C ILE A 158 -2.88 3.01 -6.57
N GLY A 159 -3.19 4.26 -6.94
CA GLY A 159 -3.21 4.70 -8.35
C GLY A 159 -1.84 4.69 -9.03
N GLY A 160 -0.76 4.82 -8.26
CA GLY A 160 0.63 4.78 -8.72
C GLY A 160 1.27 3.39 -8.82
N ALA A 161 0.57 2.35 -8.35
CA ALA A 161 1.09 0.98 -8.30
C ALA A 161 0.97 0.25 -9.65
N SER A 162 2.05 -0.42 -10.06
CA SER A 162 2.12 -1.32 -11.23
C SER A 162 2.62 -2.71 -10.81
N LYS A 163 2.43 -3.70 -11.68
CA LYS A 163 2.91 -5.07 -11.43
C LYS A 163 4.35 -5.20 -11.91
N TYR A 164 5.22 -5.76 -11.08
CA TYR A 164 6.52 -6.27 -11.48
C TYR A 164 6.55 -7.79 -11.30
N TYR A 165 6.63 -8.51 -12.41
CA TYR A 165 6.58 -9.98 -12.42
C TYR A 165 7.89 -10.58 -11.91
N VAL A 166 7.78 -11.59 -11.05
CA VAL A 166 8.89 -12.32 -10.43
C VAL A 166 8.50 -13.80 -10.37
N GLY A 167 9.16 -14.61 -11.20
CA GLY A 167 8.74 -16.00 -11.41
C GLY A 167 7.30 -16.06 -11.94
N ASP A 168 6.48 -16.93 -11.36
CA ASP A 168 5.05 -17.06 -11.71
C ASP A 168 4.15 -16.03 -10.99
N GLY A 169 4.73 -15.21 -10.10
CA GLY A 169 4.02 -14.19 -9.36
C GLY A 169 4.37 -12.77 -9.80
N TRP A 170 3.84 -11.80 -9.06
CA TRP A 170 4.21 -10.39 -9.17
C TRP A 170 4.18 -9.71 -7.81
N ARG A 171 4.90 -8.59 -7.70
CA ARG A 171 4.88 -7.68 -6.56
C ARG A 171 4.64 -6.24 -7.02
N PHE A 172 4.21 -5.36 -6.12
CA PHE A 172 4.05 -3.96 -6.45
C PHE A 172 5.39 -3.34 -6.87
N ALA A 173 5.33 -2.56 -7.93
CA ALA A 173 6.32 -1.60 -8.34
C ALA A 173 5.61 -0.25 -8.57
N ARG A 174 6.40 0.79 -8.86
CA ARG A 174 5.84 2.11 -9.20
C ARG A 174 5.72 2.24 -10.71
N ARG A 175 4.68 2.93 -11.16
CA ARG A 175 4.47 3.21 -12.58
C ARG A 175 5.72 3.85 -13.19
N GLY A 176 6.24 3.26 -14.27
CA GLY A 176 7.46 3.69 -14.95
C GLY A 176 8.76 3.11 -14.39
N ALA A 177 8.72 2.25 -13.36
CA ALA A 177 9.88 1.54 -12.83
C ALA A 177 10.12 0.16 -13.48
N GLY A 178 9.69 -0.01 -14.74
CA GLY A 178 9.81 -1.24 -15.52
C GLY A 178 10.82 -1.08 -16.66
#